data_AF-A0A8T0VU46-F1
#
_entry.id   AF-A0A8T0VU46-F1
#
_cell.length_a   1.000
_cell.length_b   1.000
_cell.length_c   1.000
_cell.angle_alpha   90.00
_cell.angle_beta   90.00
_cell.angle_gamma   90.00
#
_symmetry.space_group_name_H-M   'P 1'
#
loop_
_entity.id
_entity.type
_entity.pdbx_description
1 polymer ?
#
loop_
_entity_poly.entity_id
_entity_poly.type
_entity_poly.pdbx_seq_one_letter_code
_entity_poly.pdbx_strand_id
1 'polypeptide(L)'
;MAEMKILCKDGDNLYVSIRGSEIVLAREDPNDKTQQWFMDYSRASHVANNNGQRAFALVNKATGQALVNKDDKLVDGCVQVQLAPYNDDGDVDISMFWTMLENVYGHGFHQIATLRDSSLVIDGLKGNCKEGTIVGVYPSHLKTNVYDNQLWKILPVDGCGSSIDRPVMAELAMMKILCKDGDKLYVSIRGSEIVLAHEDPNDKTQQWFMDYSRASHVADDNGQRAFALVNKATGQALVNKDKKRADGCVQVQLAPYNDDGYVDISMFWTMLEEVYGQGFHQIATMRDSSLVIDGLKGNCKEGTIVGVDPSHWTYMAKVNDNQLWKILPVSGSGTTTVPM
;
A
#
# COMPACT_ATOMS: atom_id res chain seq x y z
N MET A 1 -17.76 -14.52 -0.27
CA MET A 1 -16.56 -14.46 0.61
C MET A 1 -16.59 -15.65 1.54
N ALA A 2 -15.47 -16.38 1.68
CA ALA A 2 -15.42 -17.53 2.60
C ALA A 2 -15.30 -17.04 4.04
N GLU A 3 -16.13 -17.60 4.92
CA GLU A 3 -16.09 -17.34 6.36
C GLU A 3 -15.03 -18.20 7.03
N MET A 4 -14.32 -17.63 7.99
CA MET A 4 -13.23 -18.31 8.68
C MET A 4 -13.14 -17.94 10.15
N LYS A 5 -12.40 -18.76 10.91
CA LYS A 5 -11.83 -18.42 12.21
C LYS A 5 -10.30 -18.40 12.11
N ILE A 6 -9.67 -17.57 12.94
CA ILE A 6 -8.21 -17.41 12.98
C ILE A 6 -7.70 -17.99 14.30
N LEU A 7 -7.07 -19.17 14.24
CA LEU A 7 -6.54 -19.89 15.40
C LEU A 7 -5.10 -19.46 15.68
N CYS A 8 -4.79 -19.08 16.93
CA CYS A 8 -3.42 -18.85 17.40
C CYS A 8 -2.72 -20.19 17.67
N LYS A 9 -1.43 -20.30 17.32
CA LYS A 9 -0.63 -21.49 17.64
C LYS A 9 -0.18 -21.52 19.10
N ASP A 10 0.12 -20.35 19.67
CA ASP A 10 0.48 -20.23 21.08
C ASP A 10 -0.81 -20.32 21.93
N GLY A 11 -0.99 -21.45 22.61
CA GLY A 11 -2.14 -21.70 23.48
C GLY A 11 -3.20 -22.65 22.90
N ASP A 12 -4.05 -23.15 23.80
CA ASP A 12 -5.01 -24.19 23.49
C ASP A 12 -6.36 -23.61 23.03
N ASN A 13 -6.65 -23.77 21.73
CA ASN A 13 -7.94 -23.44 21.12
C ASN A 13 -8.34 -21.97 21.28
N LEU A 14 -7.38 -21.06 21.04
CA LEU A 14 -7.55 -19.61 21.16
C LEU A 14 -7.72 -18.95 19.79
N TYR A 15 -8.77 -18.16 19.64
CA TYR A 15 -9.16 -17.51 18.40
C TYR A 15 -9.16 -16.00 18.50
N VAL A 16 -8.77 -15.35 17.41
CA VAL A 16 -8.88 -13.89 17.26
C VAL A 16 -10.35 -13.49 17.36
N SER A 17 -10.67 -12.66 18.34
CA SER A 17 -12.03 -12.32 18.77
C SER A 17 -12.16 -10.85 19.11
N ILE A 18 -13.36 -10.27 19.00
CA ILE A 18 -13.64 -8.91 19.45
C ILE A 18 -14.31 -8.93 20.83
N ARG A 19 -13.79 -8.15 21.78
CA ARG A 19 -14.39 -7.93 23.10
C ARG A 19 -14.42 -6.42 23.38
N GLY A 20 -15.60 -5.82 23.29
CA GLY A 20 -15.72 -4.36 23.33
C GLY A 20 -15.01 -3.73 22.13
N SER A 21 -14.03 -2.86 22.38
CA SER A 21 -13.17 -2.25 21.35
C SER A 21 -11.85 -2.99 21.14
N GLU A 22 -11.56 -4.04 21.92
CA GLU A 22 -10.29 -4.75 21.88
C GLU A 22 -10.37 -6.00 21.00
N ILE A 23 -9.25 -6.31 20.34
CA ILE A 23 -9.04 -7.55 19.62
C ILE A 23 -8.18 -8.44 20.50
N VAL A 24 -8.73 -9.57 20.91
CA VAL A 24 -8.12 -10.46 21.89
C VAL A 24 -8.20 -11.92 21.44
N LEU A 25 -7.41 -12.76 22.08
CA LEU A 25 -7.54 -14.20 22.00
C LEU A 25 -8.61 -14.68 22.98
N ALA A 26 -9.59 -15.44 22.49
CA ALA A 26 -10.62 -16.07 23.32
C ALA A 26 -10.80 -17.54 22.96
N ARG A 27 -11.28 -18.35 23.90
CA ARG A 27 -11.58 -19.76 23.65
C ARG A 27 -12.68 -19.90 22.60
N GLU A 28 -12.64 -21.00 21.87
CA GLU A 28 -13.65 -21.28 20.84
C GLU A 28 -15.08 -21.22 21.38
N ASP A 29 -15.91 -20.47 20.68
CA ASP A 29 -17.36 -20.58 20.72
C ASP A 29 -17.87 -20.65 19.27
N PRO A 30 -18.45 -21.78 18.82
CA PRO A 30 -19.00 -21.93 17.48
C PRO A 30 -20.07 -20.89 17.12
N ASN A 31 -20.79 -20.35 18.10
CA ASN A 31 -21.89 -19.41 17.89
C ASN A 31 -21.45 -17.94 18.01
N ASP A 32 -20.24 -17.69 18.51
CA ASP A 32 -19.72 -16.34 18.67
C ASP A 32 -19.24 -15.77 17.33
N LYS A 33 -20.12 -14.96 16.72
CA LYS A 33 -19.83 -14.25 15.46
C LYS A 33 -18.64 -13.29 15.56
N THR A 34 -18.25 -12.86 16.76
CA THR A 34 -17.08 -12.00 16.93
C THR A 34 -15.77 -12.75 16.71
N GLN A 35 -15.80 -14.09 16.69
CA GLN A 35 -14.66 -14.96 16.32
C GLN A 35 -14.61 -15.27 14.81
N GLN A 36 -15.61 -14.82 14.06
CA GLN A 36 -15.79 -15.13 12.65
C GLN A 36 -15.34 -13.94 11.79
N TRP A 37 -14.55 -14.23 10.77
CA TRP A 37 -13.90 -13.24 9.91
C TRP A 37 -14.07 -13.60 8.44
N PHE A 38 -13.92 -12.60 7.57
CA PHE A 38 -13.80 -12.74 6.12
C PHE A 38 -12.43 -12.26 5.68
N MET A 39 -11.81 -12.98 4.75
CA MET A 39 -10.72 -12.44 3.94
C MET A 39 -11.34 -11.83 2.68
N ASP A 40 -11.39 -10.50 2.63
CA ASP A 40 -11.85 -9.80 1.43
C ASP A 40 -10.66 -9.36 0.57
N TYR A 41 -10.65 -9.83 -0.67
CA TYR A 41 -9.65 -9.47 -1.67
C TYR A 41 -10.14 -8.40 -2.65
N SER A 42 -11.44 -8.08 -2.65
CA SER A 42 -12.07 -7.30 -3.71
C SER A 42 -11.58 -5.84 -3.75
N ARG A 43 -11.40 -5.23 -2.58
CA ARG A 43 -11.02 -3.81 -2.44
C ARG A 43 -9.54 -3.52 -2.77
N ALA A 44 -8.69 -4.56 -2.80
CA ALA A 44 -7.29 -4.51 -3.22
C ALA A 44 -6.99 -5.58 -4.28
N SER A 45 -7.91 -5.74 -5.24
CA SER A 45 -8.03 -6.87 -6.17
C SER A 45 -6.72 -7.40 -6.75
N HIS A 46 -5.83 -6.49 -7.17
CA HIS A 46 -4.54 -6.82 -7.77
C HIS A 46 -3.32 -6.45 -6.92
N VAL A 47 -3.48 -5.86 -5.74
CA VAL A 47 -2.33 -5.38 -4.97
C VAL A 47 -1.61 -6.55 -4.30
N ALA A 48 -0.28 -6.54 -4.33
CA ALA A 48 0.57 -7.47 -3.61
C ALA A 48 1.72 -6.75 -2.92
N ASN A 49 2.32 -7.37 -1.90
CA ASN A 49 3.56 -6.86 -1.33
C ASN A 49 4.78 -7.12 -2.24
N ASN A 50 5.97 -6.71 -1.79
CA ASN A 50 7.23 -6.87 -2.54
C ASN A 50 7.61 -8.31 -2.88
N ASN A 51 7.00 -9.29 -2.22
CA ASN A 51 7.24 -10.71 -2.44
C ASN A 51 6.15 -11.33 -3.34
N GLY A 52 5.23 -10.53 -3.91
CA GLY A 52 4.15 -11.02 -4.75
C GLY A 52 2.96 -11.62 -3.98
N GLN A 53 2.93 -11.50 -2.65
CA GLN A 53 1.83 -12.02 -1.83
C GLN A 53 0.64 -11.06 -1.88
N ARG A 54 -0.52 -11.58 -2.28
CA ARG A 54 -1.73 -10.80 -2.50
C ARG A 54 -2.25 -10.16 -1.20
N ALA A 55 -2.68 -8.91 -1.33
CA ALA A 55 -3.33 -8.14 -0.28
C ALA A 55 -4.77 -8.61 -0.02
N PHE A 56 -5.20 -8.59 1.24
CA PHE A 56 -6.60 -8.78 1.66
C PHE A 56 -6.92 -7.99 2.92
N ALA A 57 -8.19 -7.65 3.11
CA ALA A 57 -8.70 -7.14 4.37
C ALA A 57 -9.22 -8.28 5.25
N LEU A 58 -9.06 -8.14 6.57
CA LEU A 58 -9.65 -9.03 7.57
C LEU A 58 -10.88 -8.36 8.17
N VAL A 59 -12.07 -8.78 7.76
CA VAL A 59 -13.33 -8.14 8.14
C VAL A 59 -14.08 -9.00 9.14
N ASN A 60 -14.43 -8.45 10.30
CA ASN A 60 -15.17 -9.20 11.30
C ASN A 60 -16.65 -9.33 10.91
N LYS A 61 -17.21 -10.53 11.06
CA LYS A 61 -18.59 -10.82 10.68
C LYS A 61 -19.63 -10.17 11.59
N ALA A 62 -19.36 -10.04 12.89
CA ALA A 62 -20.31 -9.45 13.82
C ALA A 62 -20.40 -7.93 13.67
N THR A 63 -19.26 -7.27 13.43
CA THR A 63 -19.19 -5.80 13.45
C THR A 63 -19.14 -5.16 12.07
N GLY A 64 -18.78 -5.91 11.02
CA GLY A 64 -18.51 -5.35 9.69
C GLY A 64 -17.28 -4.43 9.65
N GLN A 65 -16.44 -4.48 10.69
CA GLN A 65 -15.22 -3.66 10.77
C GLN A 65 -14.00 -4.47 10.31
N ALA A 66 -13.08 -3.80 9.63
CA ALA A 66 -11.79 -4.37 9.25
C ALA A 66 -10.76 -4.20 10.36
N LEU A 67 -9.86 -5.18 10.46
CA LEU A 67 -8.66 -5.11 11.28
C LEU A 67 -7.66 -4.12 10.67
N VAL A 68 -7.19 -3.15 11.45
CA VAL A 68 -6.30 -2.09 10.95
C VAL A 68 -4.99 -1.96 11.72
N ASN A 69 -3.92 -1.56 11.02
CA ASN A 69 -2.58 -1.29 11.56
C ASN A 69 -2.19 0.20 11.48
N LYS A 70 -3.04 1.12 11.94
CA LYS A 70 -2.88 2.58 11.73
C LYS A 70 -1.69 3.25 12.42
N ASP A 71 -1.13 2.68 13.48
CA ASP A 71 -0.03 3.32 14.18
C ASP A 71 1.33 2.91 13.58
N ASP A 72 2.01 3.86 12.94
CA ASP A 72 3.34 3.66 12.35
C ASP A 72 4.48 3.66 13.39
N LYS A 73 4.16 3.92 14.66
CA LYS A 73 5.14 3.97 15.76
C LYS A 73 4.86 2.85 16.74
N LEU A 74 5.74 1.84 16.73
CA LEU A 74 5.82 0.83 17.77
C LEU A 74 5.99 1.52 19.15
N VAL A 75 4.96 1.45 20.00
CA VAL A 75 5.04 1.88 21.40
C VAL A 75 5.54 0.67 22.19
N ASP A 76 6.67 0.81 22.88
CA ASP A 76 7.36 -0.30 23.56
C ASP A 76 7.65 -1.51 22.65
N GLY A 77 7.86 -1.26 21.34
CA GLY A 77 8.19 -2.29 20.36
C GLY A 77 6.99 -3.03 19.77
N CYS A 78 5.75 -2.69 20.13
CA CYS A 78 4.53 -3.30 19.60
C CYS A 78 3.45 -2.25 19.28
N VAL A 79 2.44 -2.62 18.48
CA VAL A 79 1.23 -1.81 18.26
C VAL A 79 0.02 -2.70 18.44
N GLN A 80 -0.98 -2.26 19.19
CA GLN A 80 -2.27 -2.95 19.24
C GLN A 80 -3.04 -2.69 17.95
N VAL A 81 -3.56 -3.75 17.31
CA VAL A 81 -4.43 -3.59 16.15
C VAL A 81 -5.76 -2.97 16.57
N GLN A 82 -6.38 -2.24 15.66
CA GLN A 82 -7.65 -1.57 15.90
C GLN A 82 -8.72 -2.08 14.92
N LEU A 83 -9.94 -1.56 15.05
CA LEU A 83 -11.05 -1.82 14.15
C LEU A 83 -11.50 -0.52 13.50
N ALA A 84 -11.73 -0.55 12.19
CA ALA A 84 -12.30 0.58 11.46
C ALA A 84 -13.51 0.12 10.64
N PRO A 85 -14.51 0.98 10.41
CA PRO A 85 -15.62 0.68 9.50
C PRO A 85 -15.10 0.23 8.13
N TYR A 86 -15.58 -0.92 7.65
CA TYR A 86 -15.27 -1.43 6.31
C TYR A 86 -16.51 -1.27 5.44
N ASN A 87 -16.76 -0.04 5.01
CA ASN A 87 -17.93 0.29 4.20
C ASN A 87 -17.69 -0.16 2.75
N ASP A 88 -18.75 -0.59 2.07
CA ASP A 88 -18.68 -1.01 0.67
C ASP A 88 -18.52 0.18 -0.30
N ASP A 89 -18.94 1.38 0.13
CA ASP A 89 -18.99 2.59 -0.70
C ASP A 89 -17.81 3.53 -0.36
N GLY A 90 -16.77 3.54 -1.18
CA GLY A 90 -15.66 4.51 -1.10
C GLY A 90 -14.28 3.86 -1.07
N ASP A 91 -13.20 4.65 -0.99
CA ASP A 91 -11.86 4.09 -0.88
C ASP A 91 -11.55 3.60 0.55
N VAL A 92 -10.65 2.63 0.65
CA VAL A 92 -10.25 1.93 1.87
C VAL A 92 -8.80 2.26 2.18
N ASP A 93 -8.59 2.75 3.39
CA ASP A 93 -7.27 3.01 3.96
C ASP A 93 -6.35 1.78 3.87
N ILE A 94 -5.13 1.99 3.41
CA ILE A 94 -4.15 0.92 3.20
C ILE A 94 -3.80 0.16 4.49
N SER A 95 -3.96 0.77 5.67
CA SER A 95 -3.79 0.12 6.97
C SER A 95 -4.77 -1.03 7.23
N MET A 96 -5.81 -1.19 6.40
CA MET A 96 -6.74 -2.31 6.51
C MET A 96 -6.25 -3.58 5.80
N PHE A 97 -5.15 -3.50 5.04
CA PHE A 97 -4.70 -4.59 4.18
C PHE A 97 -3.48 -5.33 4.74
N TRP A 98 -3.60 -6.65 4.64
CA TRP A 98 -2.66 -7.64 5.14
C TRP A 98 -2.24 -8.56 4.00
N THR A 99 -1.14 -9.28 4.20
CA THR A 99 -0.64 -10.31 3.27
C THR A 99 -0.33 -11.58 4.03
N MET A 100 -0.62 -12.73 3.43
CA MET A 100 -0.29 -14.03 4.00
C MET A 100 1.10 -14.38 3.53
N LEU A 101 2.03 -14.58 4.46
CA LEU A 101 3.39 -14.95 4.10
C LEU A 101 3.40 -16.41 3.59
N GLU A 102 4.18 -16.66 2.53
CA GLU A 102 4.25 -17.96 1.84
C GLU A 102 4.77 -19.09 2.73
N ASN A 103 5.55 -18.76 3.76
CA ASN A 103 6.06 -19.76 4.69
C ASN A 103 4.91 -20.42 5.45
N VAL A 104 4.74 -21.72 5.21
CA VAL A 104 3.87 -22.58 6.01
C VAL A 104 4.70 -23.24 7.08
N TYR A 105 4.44 -22.88 8.33
CA TYR A 105 5.02 -23.51 9.50
C TYR A 105 4.10 -24.69 9.88
N GLY A 106 4.72 -25.82 10.25
CA GLY A 106 4.06 -27.14 10.32
C GLY A 106 2.60 -27.15 10.78
N HIS A 107 1.79 -28.00 10.14
CA HIS A 107 0.34 -28.15 10.33
C HIS A 107 -0.55 -27.01 9.79
N GLY A 108 -0.05 -26.23 8.82
CA GLY A 108 -0.86 -25.22 8.10
C GLY A 108 -0.94 -23.88 8.81
N PHE A 109 0.07 -23.53 9.60
CA PHE A 109 0.18 -22.22 10.24
C PHE A 109 0.98 -21.26 9.37
N HIS A 110 0.58 -20.00 9.35
CA HIS A 110 1.15 -18.94 8.54
C HIS A 110 1.41 -17.71 9.39
N GLN A 111 2.27 -16.82 8.90
CA GLN A 111 2.34 -15.45 9.39
C GLN A 111 1.43 -14.57 8.53
N ILE A 112 0.77 -13.62 9.16
CA ILE A 112 -0.03 -12.59 8.49
C ILE A 112 0.70 -11.27 8.71
N ALA A 113 1.11 -10.60 7.65
CA ALA A 113 1.93 -9.40 7.70
C ALA A 113 1.18 -8.17 7.19
N THR A 114 1.60 -6.99 7.64
CA THR A 114 1.09 -5.73 7.08
C THR A 114 1.44 -5.65 5.59
N LEU A 115 0.60 -5.00 4.78
CA LEU A 115 0.88 -4.81 3.36
C LEU A 115 2.09 -3.87 3.14
N ARG A 116 2.22 -2.83 3.97
CA ARG A 116 3.30 -1.82 3.88
C ARG A 116 4.67 -2.43 4.14
N ASP A 117 4.79 -3.23 5.21
CA ASP A 117 6.03 -3.86 5.61
C ASP A 117 5.82 -5.31 6.03
N SER A 118 6.27 -6.25 5.18
CA SER A 118 6.17 -7.69 5.43
C SER A 118 7.03 -8.17 6.61
N SER A 119 7.88 -7.32 7.19
CA SER A 119 8.60 -7.63 8.42
C SER A 119 7.77 -7.40 9.68
N LEU A 120 6.60 -6.76 9.59
CA LEU A 120 5.67 -6.54 10.69
C LEU A 120 4.50 -7.51 10.57
N VAL A 121 4.29 -8.36 11.57
CA VAL A 121 3.32 -9.47 11.55
C VAL A 121 2.33 -9.38 12.71
N ILE A 122 1.13 -9.95 12.51
CA ILE A 122 0.15 -10.13 13.59
C ILE A 122 0.77 -11.01 14.69
N ASP A 123 0.64 -10.57 15.93
CA ASP A 123 1.28 -11.13 17.11
C ASP A 123 0.28 -11.19 18.28
N GLY A 124 0.21 -12.33 18.97
CA GLY A 124 -0.38 -12.42 20.31
C GLY A 124 0.57 -11.79 21.32
N LEU A 125 0.29 -10.54 21.69
CA LEU A 125 1.27 -9.68 22.35
C LEU A 125 1.78 -10.28 23.66
N LYS A 126 3.09 -10.12 23.88
CA LYS A 126 3.86 -10.61 25.04
C LYS A 126 4.07 -12.13 25.07
N GLY A 127 3.53 -12.89 24.10
CA GLY A 127 3.60 -14.35 24.07
C GLY A 127 2.95 -15.02 25.28
N ASN A 128 3.10 -16.34 25.40
CA ASN A 128 2.40 -17.17 26.40
C ASN A 128 0.90 -16.90 26.39
N CYS A 129 0.33 -16.96 25.19
CA CYS A 129 -1.02 -16.55 24.90
C CYS A 129 -2.06 -17.31 25.75
N LYS A 130 -3.01 -16.54 26.28
CA LYS A 130 -4.14 -17.01 27.09
C LYS A 130 -5.39 -16.23 26.73
N GLU A 131 -6.52 -16.64 27.28
CA GLU A 131 -7.75 -15.89 27.13
C GLU A 131 -7.58 -14.45 27.62
N GLY A 132 -7.98 -13.49 26.78
CA GLY A 132 -7.77 -12.06 26.98
C GLY A 132 -6.41 -11.52 26.52
N THR A 133 -5.51 -12.35 25.96
CA THR A 133 -4.28 -11.84 25.34
C THR A 133 -4.62 -10.90 24.19
N ILE A 134 -4.10 -9.67 24.22
CA ILE A 134 -4.28 -8.67 23.18
C ILE A 134 -3.56 -9.10 21.90
N VAL A 135 -4.24 -8.95 20.75
CA VAL A 135 -3.63 -9.12 19.44
C VAL A 135 -3.06 -7.77 18.99
N GLY A 136 -1.89 -7.80 18.37
CA GLY A 136 -1.20 -6.62 17.86
C GLY A 136 -0.30 -6.93 16.68
N VAL A 137 0.60 -6.01 16.39
CA VAL A 137 1.65 -6.13 15.37
C VAL A 137 3.01 -6.06 16.05
N TYR A 138 3.90 -6.96 15.66
CA TYR A 138 5.28 -7.02 16.13
C TYR A 138 6.24 -7.39 14.98
N PRO A 139 7.53 -6.98 15.03
CA PRO A 139 8.52 -7.50 14.10
C PRO A 139 8.53 -9.04 14.03
N SER A 140 8.54 -9.59 12.83
CA SER A 140 8.66 -11.02 12.60
C SER A 140 9.97 -11.52 13.19
N HIS A 141 9.92 -12.52 14.04
CA HIS A 141 11.11 -13.24 14.47
C HIS A 141 11.72 -14.02 13.30
N LEU A 142 13.03 -14.31 13.39
CA LEU A 142 13.83 -14.88 12.30
C LEU A 142 13.17 -16.15 11.72
N LYS A 143 13.26 -16.31 10.39
CA LYS A 143 12.64 -17.41 9.62
C LYS A 143 12.91 -18.83 10.17
N THR A 144 13.98 -19.01 10.94
CA THR A 144 14.39 -20.30 11.51
C THR A 144 13.81 -20.58 12.90
N ASN A 145 13.33 -19.58 13.64
CA ASN A 145 12.75 -19.68 14.98
C ASN A 145 11.60 -18.66 15.14
N VAL A 146 10.54 -18.83 14.34
CA VAL A 146 9.33 -18.02 14.48
C VAL A 146 8.58 -18.45 15.74
N TYR A 147 8.19 -17.47 16.56
CA TYR A 147 7.46 -17.76 17.80
C TYR A 147 6.01 -18.13 17.50
N ASP A 148 5.47 -19.07 18.27
CA ASP A 148 4.12 -19.61 18.05
C ASP A 148 3.03 -18.52 18.17
N ASN A 149 3.26 -17.46 18.96
CA ASN A 149 2.32 -16.33 19.08
C ASN A 149 2.26 -15.45 17.81
N GLN A 150 3.13 -15.70 16.82
CA GLN A 150 3.11 -15.07 15.50
C GLN A 150 2.54 -15.99 14.41
N LEU A 151 2.10 -17.20 14.80
CA LEU A 151 1.66 -18.24 13.88
C LEU A 151 0.14 -18.46 13.98
N TRP A 152 -0.51 -18.37 12.83
CA TRP A 152 -1.96 -18.35 12.69
C TRP A 152 -2.42 -19.43 11.72
N LYS A 153 -3.47 -20.17 12.10
CA LYS A 153 -4.12 -21.11 11.19
C LYS A 153 -5.50 -20.59 10.81
N ILE A 154 -5.73 -20.48 9.51
CA ILE A 154 -7.02 -20.09 8.96
C ILE A 154 -7.90 -21.34 8.84
N LEU A 155 -8.95 -21.39 9.64
CA LEU A 155 -9.90 -22.50 9.66
C LEU A 155 -11.20 -22.08 8.98
N PRO A 156 -11.64 -22.78 7.93
CA PRO A 156 -12.93 -22.48 7.32
C PRO A 156 -14.06 -22.74 8.32
N VAL A 157 -15.08 -21.89 8.30
CA VAL A 157 -16.38 -22.20 8.91
C VAL A 157 -17.23 -22.80 7.79
N ASP A 158 -17.79 -24.00 8.00
CA ASP A 158 -18.58 -24.69 6.97
C ASP A 158 -19.70 -23.77 6.42
N GLY A 159 -19.55 -23.33 5.17
CA GLY A 159 -20.44 -22.38 4.50
C GLY A 159 -19.86 -21.86 3.17
N CYS A 160 -20.63 -21.95 2.10
CA CYS A 160 -20.24 -21.75 0.70
C CYS A 160 -20.04 -20.27 0.27
N GLY A 161 -19.11 -20.01 -0.66
CA GLY A 161 -19.48 -19.28 -1.89
C GLY A 161 -18.77 -17.96 -2.29
N SER A 162 -17.99 -18.09 -3.37
CA SER A 162 -17.84 -17.26 -4.60
C SER A 162 -17.16 -15.88 -4.68
N SER A 163 -16.63 -15.71 -5.90
CA SER A 163 -15.74 -14.76 -6.57
C SER A 163 -16.42 -13.49 -7.11
N ILE A 164 -15.62 -12.47 -7.41
CA ILE A 164 -16.05 -11.23 -8.06
C ILE A 164 -15.23 -11.00 -9.34
N ASP A 165 -15.95 -10.63 -10.40
CA ASP A 165 -15.47 -10.27 -11.74
C ASP A 165 -14.80 -8.89 -11.80
N ARG A 166 -13.92 -8.72 -12.80
CA ARG A 166 -13.11 -7.51 -13.05
C ARG A 166 -13.82 -6.53 -14.00
N PRO A 167 -13.65 -5.21 -13.83
CA PRO A 167 -14.03 -4.23 -14.84
C PRO A 167 -12.97 -4.05 -15.94
N VAL A 168 -13.43 -3.58 -17.11
CA VAL A 168 -12.66 -3.27 -18.32
C VAL A 168 -12.02 -1.88 -18.20
N MET A 169 -10.78 -1.72 -18.69
CA MET A 169 -10.03 -0.46 -18.71
C MET A 169 -10.78 0.66 -19.46
N ALA A 170 -10.94 1.81 -18.81
CA ALA A 170 -11.30 3.07 -19.44
C ALA A 170 -10.06 3.72 -20.08
N GLU A 171 -10.24 4.52 -21.14
CA GLU A 171 -9.16 5.33 -21.72
C GLU A 171 -8.61 6.31 -20.67
N LEU A 172 -7.41 6.05 -20.17
CA LEU A 172 -6.76 6.88 -19.16
C LEU A 172 -6.34 8.21 -19.78
N ALA A 173 -6.63 9.32 -19.10
CA ALA A 173 -6.25 10.65 -19.56
C ALA A 173 -4.71 10.80 -19.56
N MET A 174 -4.15 11.21 -20.71
CA MET A 174 -2.71 11.38 -20.87
C MET A 174 -2.26 12.70 -20.26
N MET A 175 -1.16 12.65 -19.52
CA MET A 175 -0.60 13.79 -18.80
C MET A 175 0.91 13.92 -18.98
N LYS A 176 1.44 15.10 -18.64
CA LYS A 176 2.85 15.38 -18.39
C LYS A 176 3.02 15.81 -16.93
N ILE A 177 4.18 15.54 -16.36
CA ILE A 177 4.51 15.90 -14.97
C ILE A 177 5.59 16.96 -14.99
N LEU A 178 5.23 18.19 -14.60
CA LEU A 178 6.11 19.35 -14.56
C LEU A 178 6.77 19.47 -13.18
N CYS A 179 8.10 19.60 -13.15
CA CYS A 179 8.86 19.96 -11.96
C CYS A 179 8.70 21.46 -11.64
N LYS A 180 8.55 21.82 -10.36
CA LYS A 180 8.55 23.23 -9.94
C LYS A 180 9.95 23.84 -9.92
N ASP A 181 10.96 23.04 -9.59
CA ASP A 181 12.36 23.45 -9.62
C ASP A 181 12.87 23.38 -11.07
N GLY A 182 12.99 24.54 -11.72
CA GLY A 182 13.46 24.68 -13.10
C GLY A 182 12.39 25.13 -14.10
N ASP A 183 12.84 25.56 -15.28
CA ASP A 183 11.95 26.10 -16.32
C ASP A 183 11.52 25.01 -17.30
N LYS A 184 10.23 24.66 -17.28
CA LYS A 184 9.59 23.69 -18.19
C LYS A 184 10.32 22.34 -18.26
N LEU A 185 10.67 21.81 -17.09
CA LEU A 185 11.29 20.50 -16.94
C LEU A 185 10.24 19.45 -16.61
N TYR A 186 10.20 18.38 -17.41
CA TYR A 186 9.20 17.33 -17.32
C TYR A 186 9.84 15.98 -17.02
N VAL A 187 9.15 15.17 -16.23
CA VAL A 187 9.54 13.77 -15.95
C VAL A 187 9.53 12.97 -17.26
N SER A 188 10.68 12.41 -17.61
CA SER A 188 10.97 11.82 -18.91
C SER A 188 11.77 10.53 -18.74
N ILE A 189 11.70 9.63 -19.73
CA ILE A 189 12.57 8.44 -19.78
C ILE A 189 13.69 8.68 -20.79
N ARG A 190 14.94 8.41 -20.38
CA ARG A 190 16.11 8.40 -21.24
C ARG A 190 16.90 7.12 -20.99
N GLY A 191 16.85 6.18 -21.94
CA GLY A 191 17.37 4.83 -21.72
C GLY A 191 16.59 4.12 -20.62
N SER A 192 17.27 3.71 -19.54
CA SER A 192 16.67 3.11 -18.36
C SER A 192 16.45 4.08 -17.20
N GLU A 193 16.83 5.36 -17.36
CA GLU A 193 16.77 6.36 -16.31
C GLU A 193 15.53 7.24 -16.45
N ILE A 194 15.01 7.67 -15.30
CA ILE A 194 13.98 8.69 -15.20
C ILE A 194 14.66 10.01 -14.89
N VAL A 195 14.52 10.97 -15.79
CA VAL A 195 15.19 12.27 -15.71
C VAL A 195 14.22 13.41 -15.96
N LEU A 196 14.65 14.62 -15.61
CA LEU A 196 14.03 15.85 -16.04
C LEU A 196 14.55 16.24 -17.43
N ALA A 197 13.66 16.56 -18.35
CA ALA A 197 14.01 17.08 -19.68
C ALA A 197 13.08 18.22 -20.09
N HIS A 198 13.54 19.09 -20.99
CA HIS A 198 12.72 20.18 -21.51
C HIS A 198 11.51 19.67 -22.30
N GLU A 199 10.45 20.47 -22.33
CA GLU A 199 9.21 20.11 -23.03
C GLU A 199 9.43 19.75 -24.49
N ASP A 200 8.95 18.57 -24.88
CA ASP A 200 8.74 18.19 -26.26
C ASP A 200 7.30 17.65 -26.41
N PRO A 201 6.40 18.34 -27.15
CA PRO A 201 5.04 17.86 -27.37
C PRO A 201 4.94 16.49 -28.04
N ASN A 202 5.94 16.09 -28.83
CA ASN A 202 5.95 14.84 -29.58
C ASN A 202 6.65 13.70 -28.85
N ASP A 203 7.39 14.00 -27.77
CA ASP A 203 8.10 12.99 -27.00
C ASP A 203 7.12 12.20 -26.11
N LYS A 204 6.77 11.00 -26.58
CA LYS A 204 5.90 10.07 -25.83
C LYS A 204 6.53 9.61 -24.51
N THR A 205 7.85 9.70 -24.34
CA THR A 205 8.50 9.35 -23.07
C THR A 205 8.26 10.40 -21.98
N GLN A 206 7.75 11.59 -22.33
CA GLN A 206 7.25 12.61 -21.40
C GLN A 206 5.76 12.44 -21.07
N GLN A 207 5.08 11.49 -21.70
CA GLN A 207 3.64 11.28 -21.55
C GLN A 207 3.39 10.11 -20.61
N TRP A 208 2.58 10.36 -19.61
CA TRP A 208 2.24 9.43 -18.54
C TRP A 208 0.74 9.32 -18.39
N PHE A 209 0.29 8.32 -17.65
CA PHE A 209 -1.08 8.22 -17.18
C PHE A 209 -1.10 7.64 -15.77
N MET A 210 -2.14 8.00 -15.01
CA MET A 210 -2.40 7.42 -13.69
C MET A 210 -3.43 6.32 -13.84
N ASP A 211 -3.04 5.08 -13.56
CA ASP A 211 -3.96 3.95 -13.53
C ASP A 211 -4.39 3.63 -12.09
N TYR A 212 -5.68 3.85 -11.83
CA TYR A 212 -6.32 3.55 -10.54
C TYR A 212 -6.94 2.15 -10.50
N SER A 213 -7.09 1.48 -11.65
CA SER A 213 -7.90 0.26 -11.78
C SER A 213 -7.33 -0.91 -10.99
N ARG A 214 -5.99 -1.04 -10.93
CA ARG A 214 -5.32 -2.18 -10.28
C ARG A 214 -5.17 -2.01 -8.76
N ALA A 215 -5.10 -0.77 -8.27
CA ALA A 215 -5.22 -0.49 -6.85
C ALA A 215 -6.67 -0.66 -6.36
N SER A 216 -7.65 -0.60 -7.27
CA SER A 216 -9.07 -0.66 -6.99
C SER A 216 -9.50 0.46 -6.05
N HIS A 217 -9.68 0.17 -4.76
CA HIS A 217 -10.17 1.11 -3.76
C HIS A 217 -9.12 1.46 -2.70
N VAL A 218 -7.86 1.05 -2.86
CA VAL A 218 -6.83 1.37 -1.87
C VAL A 218 -6.56 2.89 -1.85
N ALA A 219 -6.56 3.48 -0.66
CA ALA A 219 -6.17 4.86 -0.38
C ALA A 219 -5.13 4.93 0.73
N ASP A 220 -4.42 6.07 0.83
CA ASP A 220 -3.50 6.34 1.93
C ASP A 220 -4.24 6.71 3.24
N ASP A 221 -3.47 7.03 4.29
CA ASP A 221 -4.03 7.33 5.62
C ASP A 221 -4.83 8.65 5.67
N ASN A 222 -4.72 9.47 4.63
CA ASN A 222 -5.47 10.72 4.45
C ASN A 222 -6.63 10.54 3.45
N GLY A 223 -6.88 9.31 2.98
CA GLY A 223 -7.95 9.01 2.03
C GLY A 223 -7.63 9.35 0.57
N GLN A 224 -6.37 9.64 0.23
CA GLN A 224 -5.98 9.89 -1.16
C GLN A 224 -5.79 8.56 -1.90
N ARG A 225 -6.44 8.43 -3.06
CA ARG A 225 -6.51 7.17 -3.80
C ARG A 225 -5.16 6.78 -4.41
N ALA A 226 -4.80 5.51 -4.27
CA ALA A 226 -3.60 4.94 -4.85
C ALA A 226 -3.70 4.81 -6.38
N PHE A 227 -2.61 5.09 -7.08
CA PHE A 227 -2.49 4.91 -8.52
C PHE A 227 -1.12 4.39 -8.92
N ALA A 228 -1.06 3.68 -10.04
CA ALA A 228 0.19 3.40 -10.73
C ALA A 228 0.49 4.52 -11.72
N LEU A 229 1.74 4.99 -11.75
CA LEU A 229 2.18 6.00 -12.69
C LEU A 229 2.89 5.33 -13.87
N VAL A 230 2.25 5.28 -15.03
CA VAL A 230 2.69 4.47 -16.17
C VAL A 230 3.10 5.35 -17.34
N ASN A 231 4.25 5.04 -17.94
CA ASN A 231 4.73 5.77 -19.11
C ASN A 231 4.08 5.25 -20.40
N LYS A 232 3.63 6.18 -21.25
CA LYS A 232 2.97 5.85 -22.51
C LYS A 232 3.88 5.15 -23.52
N ALA A 233 5.15 5.57 -23.62
CA ALA A 233 6.05 5.04 -24.63
C ALA A 233 6.52 3.61 -24.30
N THR A 234 6.74 3.32 -23.02
CA THR A 234 7.33 2.06 -22.59
C THR A 234 6.32 1.07 -22.02
N GLY A 235 5.13 1.51 -21.59
CA GLY A 235 4.19 0.68 -20.85
C GLY A 235 4.71 0.23 -19.48
N GLN A 236 5.72 0.93 -18.95
CA GLN A 236 6.32 0.61 -17.65
C GLN A 236 5.81 1.57 -16.58
N ALA A 237 5.59 1.04 -15.37
CA ALA A 237 5.24 1.81 -14.20
C ALA A 237 6.49 2.31 -13.47
N LEU A 238 6.37 3.47 -12.84
CA LEU A 238 7.35 4.01 -11.91
C LEU A 238 7.32 3.21 -10.62
N VAL A 239 8.49 2.77 -10.12
CA VAL A 239 8.57 1.92 -8.91
C VAL A 239 9.58 2.41 -7.87
N ASN A 240 9.28 2.19 -6.58
CA ASN A 240 10.12 2.53 -5.42
C ASN A 240 10.59 1.27 -4.64
N LYS A 241 11.26 0.33 -5.31
CA LYS A 241 11.68 -0.93 -4.67
C LYS A 241 12.82 -0.78 -3.67
N ASP A 242 13.74 0.13 -3.92
CA ASP A 242 14.96 0.24 -3.12
C ASP A 242 14.73 1.09 -1.86
N LYS A 243 15.03 0.54 -0.68
CA LYS A 243 14.90 1.27 0.59
C LYS A 243 16.11 2.17 0.92
N LYS A 244 17.25 2.03 0.22
CA LYS A 244 18.46 2.87 0.39
C LYS A 244 19.55 2.52 -0.64
N ARG A 245 20.20 3.53 -1.23
CA ARG A 245 21.52 3.41 -1.87
C ARG A 245 22.61 3.98 -0.97
N ALA A 246 23.85 3.51 -1.17
CA ALA A 246 25.02 3.91 -0.36
C ALA A 246 25.37 5.41 -0.47
N ASP A 247 24.92 6.08 -1.53
CA ASP A 247 25.11 7.51 -1.79
C ASP A 247 23.97 8.38 -1.24
N GLY A 248 23.01 7.78 -0.53
CA GLY A 248 21.86 8.47 0.07
C GLY A 248 20.74 8.82 -0.91
N CYS A 249 20.90 8.57 -2.21
CA CYS A 249 19.91 8.91 -3.24
C CYS A 249 19.17 7.65 -3.72
N VAL A 250 17.86 7.56 -3.47
CA VAL A 250 17.05 6.44 -3.99
C VAL A 250 16.50 6.84 -5.35
N GLN A 251 17.10 6.34 -6.43
CA GLN A 251 16.55 6.51 -7.78
C GLN A 251 15.29 5.66 -7.93
N VAL A 252 14.25 6.24 -8.54
CA VAL A 252 13.10 5.46 -8.98
C VAL A 252 13.50 4.60 -10.17
N GLN A 253 12.80 3.48 -10.34
CA GLN A 253 13.04 2.55 -11.44
C GLN A 253 11.77 2.39 -12.29
N LEU A 254 11.90 1.65 -13.38
CA LEU A 254 10.79 1.27 -14.24
C LEU A 254 10.61 -0.25 -14.20
N ALA A 255 9.36 -0.70 -14.09
CA ALA A 255 9.02 -2.11 -14.20
C ALA A 255 7.88 -2.29 -15.22
N PRO A 256 7.85 -3.42 -15.97
CA PRO A 256 6.73 -3.73 -16.84
C PRO A 256 5.39 -3.66 -16.08
N TYR A 257 4.43 -2.91 -16.62
CA TYR A 257 3.10 -2.78 -16.06
C TYR A 257 2.12 -3.59 -16.90
N ASN A 258 2.15 -4.91 -16.71
CA ASN A 258 1.40 -5.85 -17.51
C ASN A 258 0.05 -6.18 -16.87
N ASP A 259 -0.97 -6.49 -17.68
CA ASP A 259 -2.32 -6.82 -17.22
C ASP A 259 -2.43 -8.20 -16.55
N ASP A 260 -1.37 -9.02 -16.59
CA ASP A 260 -1.32 -10.35 -15.98
C ASP A 260 -0.81 -10.29 -14.53
N GLY A 261 -1.59 -10.84 -13.60
CA GLY A 261 -1.16 -11.04 -12.20
C GLY A 261 -1.37 -9.86 -11.24
N TYR A 262 -0.65 -9.93 -10.12
CA TYR A 262 -0.68 -8.94 -9.04
C TYR A 262 0.38 -7.86 -9.27
N VAL A 263 0.05 -6.64 -8.88
CA VAL A 263 0.92 -5.46 -8.91
C VAL A 263 1.56 -5.28 -7.55
N ASP A 264 2.89 -5.24 -7.56
CA ASP A 264 3.71 -4.94 -6.40
C ASP A 264 3.40 -3.54 -5.84
N ILE A 265 3.22 -3.42 -4.53
CA ILE A 265 2.93 -2.15 -3.84
C ILE A 265 3.92 -1.04 -4.18
N SER A 266 5.17 -1.40 -4.53
CA SER A 266 6.16 -0.41 -4.94
C SER A 266 5.84 0.34 -6.23
N MET A 267 4.84 -0.11 -7.00
CA MET A 267 4.37 0.57 -8.20
C MET A 267 3.28 1.61 -7.91
N PHE A 268 2.75 1.62 -6.68
CA PHE A 268 1.64 2.50 -6.30
C PHE A 268 2.12 3.74 -5.55
N TRP A 269 1.51 4.85 -5.94
CA TRP A 269 1.78 6.20 -5.44
C TRP A 269 0.47 6.83 -4.98
N THR A 270 0.57 7.86 -4.15
CA THR A 270 -0.53 8.73 -3.73
C THR A 270 -0.17 10.18 -4.02
N MET A 271 -1.16 10.99 -4.36
CA MET A 271 -0.99 12.42 -4.55
C MET A 271 -1.38 13.12 -3.26
N LEU A 272 -0.42 13.81 -2.64
CA LEU A 272 -0.70 14.56 -1.42
C LEU A 272 -1.47 15.85 -1.74
N GLU A 273 -2.05 16.44 -0.69
CA GLU A 273 -2.76 17.71 -0.79
C GLU A 273 -1.91 18.80 -1.46
N GLU A 274 -2.60 19.71 -2.12
CA GLU A 274 -1.96 20.81 -2.84
C GLU A 274 -1.12 21.69 -1.91
N VAL A 275 0.10 21.98 -2.33
CA VAL A 275 1.03 22.80 -1.57
C VAL A 275 1.08 24.21 -2.18
N TYR A 276 0.80 25.23 -1.35
CA TYR A 276 0.88 26.66 -1.68
C TYR A 276 -0.11 27.20 -2.75
N GLY A 277 -1.19 26.47 -3.10
CA GLY A 277 -2.30 27.02 -3.88
C GLY A 277 -2.01 27.31 -5.36
N GLN A 278 -1.04 26.62 -5.98
CA GLN A 278 -0.63 26.82 -7.37
C GLN A 278 -0.79 25.57 -8.28
N GLY A 279 -1.49 24.55 -7.80
CA GLY A 279 -1.68 23.25 -8.45
C GLY A 279 -0.42 22.38 -8.45
N PHE A 280 0.46 22.56 -7.45
CA PHE A 280 1.63 21.72 -7.23
C PHE A 280 1.40 20.80 -6.05
N HIS A 281 1.76 19.53 -6.21
CA HIS A 281 1.56 18.47 -5.25
C HIS A 281 2.87 17.75 -5.00
N GLN A 282 2.99 17.12 -3.83
CA GLN A 282 3.95 16.04 -3.65
C GLN A 282 3.29 14.73 -4.13
N ILE A 283 4.09 13.83 -4.69
CA ILE A 283 3.66 12.48 -5.05
C ILE A 283 4.42 11.54 -4.14
N ALA A 284 3.72 10.85 -3.24
CA ALA A 284 4.32 10.04 -2.20
C ALA A 284 4.17 8.54 -2.49
N THR A 285 5.04 7.74 -1.87
CA THR A 285 4.95 6.29 -2.01
C THR A 285 3.79 5.75 -1.19
N MET A 286 3.07 4.73 -1.69
CA MET A 286 2.00 4.11 -0.90
C MET A 286 2.49 3.37 0.34
N ARG A 287 3.76 2.94 0.37
CA ARG A 287 4.33 2.26 1.54
C ARG A 287 4.56 3.22 2.70
N ASP A 288 5.09 4.39 2.40
CA ASP A 288 5.52 5.41 3.36
C ASP A 288 5.29 6.78 2.73
N SER A 289 4.26 7.48 3.20
CA SER A 289 3.85 8.78 2.67
C SER A 289 4.83 9.90 3.04
N SER A 290 5.80 9.63 3.94
CA SER A 290 6.90 10.55 4.20
C SER A 290 7.94 10.58 3.08
N LEU A 291 7.97 9.56 2.22
CA LEU A 291 8.88 9.46 1.08
C LEU A 291 8.17 9.93 -0.20
N VAL A 292 8.73 10.95 -0.85
CA VAL A 292 8.12 11.64 -2.00
C VAL A 292 9.03 11.63 -3.22
N ILE A 293 8.45 11.72 -4.42
CA ILE A 293 9.21 11.91 -5.66
C ILE A 293 10.01 13.22 -5.55
N ASP A 294 11.30 13.14 -5.89
CA ASP A 294 12.28 14.21 -5.74
C ASP A 294 13.16 14.32 -7.00
N GLY A 295 13.34 15.54 -7.50
CA GLY A 295 14.41 15.88 -8.43
C GLY A 295 15.73 15.91 -7.68
N LEU A 296 16.47 14.79 -7.73
CA LEU A 296 17.55 14.50 -6.79
C LEU A 296 18.61 15.60 -6.74
N LYS A 297 19.00 15.95 -5.52
CA LYS A 297 19.99 16.99 -5.17
C LYS A 297 19.52 18.44 -5.40
N GLY A 298 18.28 18.64 -5.86
CA GLY A 298 17.73 19.96 -6.18
C GLY A 298 18.51 20.71 -7.26
N ASN A 299 18.20 21.99 -7.46
CA ASN A 299 18.72 22.82 -8.55
C ASN A 299 18.55 22.11 -9.90
N CYS A 300 17.33 21.66 -10.14
CA CYS A 300 16.94 20.82 -11.24
C CYS A 300 17.26 21.46 -12.60
N LYS A 301 17.83 20.65 -13.49
CA LYS A 301 18.18 20.99 -14.87
C LYS A 301 17.94 19.79 -15.76
N GLU A 302 18.10 19.96 -17.06
CA GLU A 302 18.05 18.83 -17.98
C GLU A 302 19.06 17.74 -17.58
N GLY A 303 18.58 16.49 -17.53
CA GLY A 303 19.34 15.33 -17.07
C GLY A 303 19.35 15.13 -15.55
N THR A 304 18.71 15.99 -14.75
CA THR A 304 18.54 15.72 -13.31
C THR A 304 17.75 14.42 -13.13
N ILE A 305 18.31 13.50 -12.35
CA ILE A 305 17.67 12.21 -12.07
C ILE A 305 16.51 12.40 -11.12
N VAL A 306 15.38 11.75 -11.42
CA VAL A 306 14.24 11.65 -10.51
C VAL A 306 14.45 10.48 -9.57
N GLY A 307 14.09 10.67 -8.30
CA GLY A 307 14.21 9.69 -7.25
C GLY A 307 13.14 9.86 -6.18
N VAL A 308 13.42 9.32 -5.00
CA VAL A 308 12.60 9.46 -3.80
C VAL A 308 13.47 9.98 -2.67
N ASP A 309 12.96 10.95 -1.92
CA ASP A 309 13.59 11.54 -0.74
C ASP A 309 12.52 11.79 0.33
N PRO A 310 12.86 11.82 1.64
CA PRO A 310 11.90 12.28 2.64
C PRO A 310 11.38 13.67 2.32
N SER A 311 10.07 13.87 2.50
CA SER A 311 9.45 15.17 2.32
C SER A 311 10.10 16.16 3.27
N HIS A 312 10.62 17.27 2.73
CA HIS A 312 11.22 18.33 3.52
C HIS A 312 10.26 18.93 4.55
N TRP A 313 8.94 18.77 4.34
CA TRP A 313 7.93 19.17 5.33
C TRP A 313 8.15 18.50 6.69
N THR A 314 8.61 17.25 6.69
CA THR A 314 8.76 16.43 7.90
C THR A 314 9.84 16.93 8.87
N TYR A 315 10.75 17.80 8.42
CA TYR A 315 11.83 18.36 9.27
C TYR A 315 12.16 19.84 9.04
N MET A 316 11.66 20.49 7.98
CA MET A 316 11.92 21.92 7.69
C MET A 316 10.67 22.80 7.69
N ALA A 317 9.48 22.24 7.95
CA ALA A 317 8.19 22.97 7.88
C ALA A 317 7.98 23.73 6.54
N LYS A 318 8.62 23.24 5.47
CA LYS A 318 8.51 23.72 4.09
C LYS A 318 8.80 22.57 3.15
N VAL A 319 8.10 22.52 2.01
CA VAL A 319 8.42 21.62 0.91
C VAL A 319 9.39 22.31 -0.04
N ASN A 320 10.43 21.60 -0.50
CA ASN A 320 11.34 22.14 -1.51
C ASN A 320 10.75 22.03 -2.92
N ASP A 321 11.12 22.95 -3.80
CA ASP A 321 10.53 23.01 -5.15
C ASP A 321 10.86 21.76 -5.99
N ASN A 322 11.99 21.09 -5.74
CA ASN A 322 12.35 19.84 -6.41
C ASN A 322 11.49 18.63 -5.96
N GLN A 323 10.63 18.81 -4.96
CA GLN A 323 9.65 17.81 -4.50
C GLN A 323 8.22 18.17 -4.90
N LEU A 324 8.04 19.23 -5.71
CA LEU A 324 6.75 19.75 -6.11
C LEU A 324 6.50 19.52 -7.60
N TRP A 325 5.38 18.88 -7.90
CA TRP A 325 5.02 18.40 -9.21
C TRP A 325 3.65 18.92 -9.63
N LYS A 326 3.52 19.33 -10.89
CA LYS A 326 2.24 19.74 -11.47
C LYS A 326 1.84 18.79 -12.58
N ILE A 327 0.64 18.24 -12.48
CA ILE A 327 0.06 17.36 -13.48
C ILE A 327 -0.63 18.21 -14.54
N LEU A 328 -0.17 18.10 -15.79
CA LEU A 328 -0.69 18.85 -16.92
C LEU A 328 -1.25 17.91 -17.98
N PRO A 329 -2.42 18.17 -18.57
CA PRO A 329 -2.94 17.35 -19.66
C PRO A 329 -2.03 17.46 -20.89
N VAL A 330 -1.90 16.38 -21.67
CA VAL A 330 -1.29 16.45 -23.00
C VAL A 330 -2.29 17.14 -23.94
N SER A 331 -1.94 18.32 -24.47
CA SER A 331 -2.77 19.06 -25.43
C SER A 331 -3.20 18.16 -26.59
N GLY A 332 -4.50 17.84 -26.68
CA GLY A 332 -5.07 16.97 -27.72
C GLY A 332 -5.82 15.73 -27.22
N SER A 333 -5.72 15.36 -25.94
CA SER A 333 -6.67 14.41 -25.32
C SER A 333 -7.86 15.19 -24.76
N GLY A 334 -9.08 14.83 -25.18
CA GLY A 334 -10.32 15.53 -24.86
C GLY A 334 -10.46 15.88 -23.36
N THR A 335 -11.11 17.00 -23.11
CA THR A 335 -11.48 17.47 -21.79
C THR A 335 -12.33 16.43 -21.06
N THR A 336 -11.74 15.73 -20.10
CA THR A 336 -12.48 15.09 -19.01
C THR A 336 -11.93 15.65 -17.71
N THR A 337 -12.78 16.41 -17.04
CA THR A 337 -12.61 16.88 -15.67
C THR A 337 -12.28 15.69 -14.76
N VAL A 338 -11.17 15.77 -14.02
CA VAL A 338 -10.87 14.87 -12.92
C VAL A 338 -12.00 15.02 -11.88
N PRO A 339 -12.68 13.95 -11.44
CA PRO A 339 -13.62 14.06 -10.33
C PRO A 339 -12.84 14.41 -9.07
N MET A 340 -13.34 15.38 -8.30
CA MET A 340 -12.92 15.66 -6.93
C MET A 340 -13.12 14.43 -6.03
#